data_AF-A0A0N5CBE5-F1
#
_entry.id   AF-A0A0N5CBE5-F1
#
_cell.length_a   1.000
_cell.length_b   1.000
_cell.length_c   1.000
_cell.angle_alpha   90.00
_cell.angle_beta   90.00
_cell.angle_gamma   90.00
#
_symmetry.space_group_name_H-M   'P 1'
#
loop_
_entity.id
_entity.type
_entity.pdbx_description
1 polymer ?
#
loop_
_entity_poly.entity_id
_entity_poly.type
_entity_poly.pdbx_seq_one_letter_code
_entity_poly.pdbx_strand_id
1 'polypeptide(L)'
;MALCKFYILDADGEEKCLSVMGVEKFDRNNDSCYLSSYIKVEELFLFKDLYLPNDILTMHFEIFYLLSCGLNRFGVSDHTIIETHSNMFLEDMTRMFDSPRFCDCIIKVRDSEIGVHKFILASRSEVFCSTLENKLTEHGSYIIEINDFRLEVVKEMINYLYTGRSPKIDELAFEMFEIGKKYKVEGLQLIATGSLLKSLNVENVCEYLEKSEIHSIGILQDFCIRYIYFKLDEVVFSEKWKKIVNFYPLLLEKVLMVTAGID
;
A
#
# COMPACT_ATOMS: atom_id res chain seq x y z
N MET A 1 -8.57 -2.91 -4.52
CA MET A 1 -7.82 -3.95 -3.80
C MET A 1 -8.81 -4.74 -2.98
N ALA A 2 -8.62 -6.04 -2.86
CA ALA A 2 -9.50 -6.88 -2.05
C ALA A 2 -8.70 -7.91 -1.25
N LEU A 3 -9.23 -8.22 -0.07
CA LEU A 3 -8.80 -9.27 0.82
C LEU A 3 -9.95 -10.29 0.88
N CYS A 4 -9.63 -11.56 0.67
CA CYS A 4 -10.64 -12.61 0.52
C CYS A 4 -10.37 -13.75 1.51
N LYS A 5 -11.43 -14.20 2.19
CA LYS A 5 -11.47 -15.38 3.07
C LYS A 5 -12.41 -16.42 2.46
N PHE A 6 -11.98 -17.67 2.45
CA PHE A 6 -12.66 -18.83 1.89
C PHE A 6 -12.73 -19.92 2.96
N TYR A 7 -13.90 -20.50 3.19
CA TYR A 7 -14.06 -21.63 4.10
C TYR A 7 -15.24 -22.52 3.70
N ILE A 8 -15.22 -23.75 4.19
CA ILE A 8 -16.34 -24.70 4.10
C ILE A 8 -17.06 -24.66 5.46
N LEU A 9 -18.39 -24.61 5.45
CA LEU A 9 -19.16 -24.88 6.66
C LEU A 9 -19.39 -26.38 6.78
N ASP A 10 -19.02 -26.93 7.92
CA ASP A 10 -19.36 -28.32 8.22
C ASP A 10 -20.80 -28.49 8.72
N ALA A 11 -21.19 -29.74 8.96
CA ALA A 11 -22.52 -30.10 9.46
C ALA A 11 -22.87 -29.48 10.82
N ASP A 12 -21.87 -29.08 11.61
CA ASP A 12 -22.05 -28.44 12.91
C ASP A 12 -22.10 -26.90 12.78
N GLY A 13 -21.86 -26.36 11.57
CA GLY A 13 -21.82 -24.93 11.30
C GLY A 13 -20.47 -24.28 11.62
N GLU A 14 -19.42 -25.09 11.80
CA GLU A 14 -18.06 -24.60 12.08
C GLU A 14 -17.30 -24.32 10.78
N GLU A 15 -16.44 -23.29 10.80
CA GLU A 15 -15.58 -22.96 9.67
C GLU A 15 -14.42 -23.97 9.53
N LYS A 16 -14.34 -24.64 8.39
CA LYS A 16 -13.27 -25.58 8.04
C LYS A 16 -12.56 -25.20 6.75
N CYS A 17 -11.35 -25.75 6.59
CA CYS A 17 -10.49 -25.48 5.42
C CYS A 17 -10.31 -23.98 5.16
N LEU A 18 -10.17 -23.18 6.22
CA LEU A 18 -10.05 -21.74 6.10
C LEU A 18 -8.78 -21.36 5.31
N SER A 19 -8.98 -20.56 4.27
CA SER A 19 -7.91 -20.00 3.45
C SER A 19 -8.13 -18.51 3.26
N VAL A 20 -7.07 -17.73 3.46
CA VAL A 20 -7.09 -16.28 3.28
C VAL A 20 -6.09 -15.96 2.20
N MET A 21 -6.52 -15.25 1.17
CA MET A 21 -5.62 -14.76 0.14
C MET A 21 -4.99 -13.45 0.58
N GLY A 22 -3.77 -13.19 0.11
CA GLY A 22 -3.14 -11.87 0.26
C GLY A 22 -3.99 -10.78 -0.38
N VAL A 23 -3.64 -9.52 -0.11
CA VAL A 23 -4.35 -8.39 -0.69
C VAL A 23 -4.03 -8.30 -2.17
N GLU A 24 -5.05 -8.50 -3.01
CA GLU A 24 -4.91 -8.50 -4.46
C GLU A 24 -5.51 -7.23 -5.08
N LYS A 25 -4.92 -6.78 -6.18
CA LYS A 25 -5.45 -5.69 -6.99
C LYS A 25 -6.23 -6.26 -8.17
N PHE A 26 -7.55 -6.03 -8.16
CA PHE A 26 -8.43 -6.37 -9.27
C PHE A 26 -8.59 -5.21 -10.24
N ASP A 27 -8.47 -5.49 -11.53
CA ASP A 27 -8.72 -4.56 -12.64
C ASP A 27 -9.25 -5.32 -13.88
N ARG A 28 -9.29 -4.68 -15.05
CA ARG A 28 -9.80 -5.32 -16.27
C ARG A 28 -8.93 -6.50 -16.75
N ASN A 29 -7.64 -6.52 -16.39
CA ASN A 29 -6.70 -7.55 -16.79
C ASN A 29 -6.52 -8.62 -15.69
N ASN A 30 -6.81 -8.27 -14.44
CA ASN A 30 -6.82 -9.18 -13.30
C ASN A 30 -8.20 -9.16 -12.64
N ASP A 31 -9.18 -9.83 -13.26
CA ASP A 31 -10.60 -9.76 -12.89
C ASP A 31 -11.05 -10.90 -11.97
N SER A 32 -10.19 -11.88 -11.72
CA SER A 32 -10.51 -13.10 -10.99
C SER A 32 -9.34 -13.57 -10.12
N CYS A 33 -9.66 -14.32 -9.07
CA CYS A 33 -8.69 -14.92 -8.16
C CYS A 33 -9.14 -16.33 -7.78
N TYR A 34 -8.18 -17.22 -7.55
CA TYR A 34 -8.46 -18.62 -7.23
C TYR A 34 -7.33 -19.24 -6.40
N LEU A 35 -7.66 -20.24 -5.61
CA LEU A 35 -6.70 -21.09 -4.91
C LEU A 35 -6.37 -22.28 -5.82
N SER A 36 -5.09 -22.42 -6.19
CA SER A 36 -4.64 -23.54 -7.05
C SER A 36 -4.79 -24.91 -6.40
N SER A 37 -4.81 -24.94 -5.06
CA SER A 37 -5.14 -26.11 -4.26
C SER A 37 -5.89 -25.63 -3.02
N TYR A 38 -7.01 -26.27 -2.71
CA TYR A 38 -7.87 -25.90 -1.58
C TYR A 38 -8.17 -27.09 -0.68
N ILE A 39 -8.95 -28.05 -1.17
CA ILE A 39 -9.21 -29.32 -0.49
C ILE A 39 -9.03 -30.48 -1.46
N LYS A 40 -8.48 -31.59 -0.96
CA LYS A 40 -8.38 -32.83 -1.73
C LYS A 40 -9.75 -33.50 -1.81
N VAL A 41 -10.10 -33.99 -3.00
CA VAL A 41 -11.38 -34.67 -3.21
C VAL A 41 -11.48 -35.91 -2.33
N GLU A 42 -10.38 -36.64 -2.10
CA GLU A 42 -10.37 -37.82 -1.24
C GLU A 42 -10.69 -37.47 0.22
N GLU A 43 -10.22 -36.32 0.70
CA GLU A 43 -10.47 -35.85 2.07
C GLU A 43 -11.94 -35.46 2.26
N LEU A 44 -12.54 -34.82 1.25
CA LEU A 44 -13.96 -34.47 1.23
C LEU A 44 -14.84 -35.72 1.39
N PHE A 45 -14.51 -36.81 0.69
CA PHE A 45 -15.25 -38.07 0.78
C PHE A 45 -14.91 -38.89 2.02
N LEU A 46 -13.71 -38.75 2.58
CA LEU A 46 -13.33 -39.41 3.83
C LEU A 46 -14.15 -38.89 5.01
N PHE A 47 -14.43 -37.59 5.02
CA PHE A 47 -15.26 -36.92 6.04
C PHE A 47 -16.60 -36.45 5.46
N LYS A 48 -17.26 -37.32 4.69
CA LYS A 48 -18.49 -37.00 3.97
C LYS A 48 -19.59 -36.44 4.87
N ASP A 49 -19.82 -37.07 6.03
CA ASP A 49 -20.87 -36.64 6.96
C ASP A 49 -20.61 -35.22 7.53
N LEU A 50 -19.34 -34.81 7.56
CA LEU A 50 -18.92 -33.50 8.06
C LEU A 50 -19.00 -32.44 6.96
N TYR A 51 -18.42 -32.69 5.78
CA TYR A 51 -18.29 -31.69 4.72
C TYR A 51 -19.43 -31.68 3.68
N LEU A 52 -20.21 -32.76 3.60
CA LEU A 52 -21.27 -32.97 2.62
C LEU A 52 -22.60 -33.40 3.29
N PRO A 53 -23.11 -32.65 4.29
CA PRO A 53 -24.40 -32.96 4.88
C PRO A 53 -25.48 -32.93 3.79
N ASN A 54 -26.23 -34.02 3.66
CA ASN A 54 -27.23 -34.22 2.59
C ASN A 54 -26.65 -34.14 1.16
N ASP A 55 -25.39 -34.56 0.97
CA ASP A 55 -24.68 -34.50 -0.32
C ASP A 55 -24.49 -33.08 -0.88
N ILE A 56 -24.56 -32.04 -0.02
CA ILE A 56 -24.36 -30.64 -0.40
C ILE A 56 -23.05 -30.11 0.16
N LEU A 57 -22.17 -29.61 -0.70
CA LEU A 57 -20.99 -28.83 -0.30
C LEU A 57 -21.36 -27.35 -0.18
N THR A 58 -21.23 -26.79 1.02
CA THR A 58 -21.50 -25.36 1.25
C THR A 58 -20.18 -24.60 1.40
N MET A 59 -19.89 -23.74 0.42
CA MET A 59 -18.70 -22.88 0.43
C MET A 59 -19.07 -21.44 0.75
N HIS A 60 -18.29 -20.82 1.60
CA HIS A 60 -18.45 -19.43 2.01
C HIS A 60 -17.27 -18.58 1.56
N PHE A 61 -17.59 -17.34 1.23
CA PHE A 61 -16.65 -16.36 0.70
C PHE A 61 -16.93 -15.04 1.39
N GLU A 62 -15.90 -14.46 1.99
CA GLU A 62 -15.96 -13.12 2.56
C GLU A 62 -14.92 -12.24 1.88
N ILE A 63 -15.36 -11.08 1.39
CA ILE A 63 -14.54 -10.17 0.60
C ILE A 63 -14.60 -8.79 1.23
N PHE A 64 -13.45 -8.35 1.75
CA PHE A 64 -13.24 -6.95 2.09
C PHE A 64 -12.57 -6.25 0.91
N TYR A 65 -13.17 -5.20 0.38
CA TYR A 65 -12.61 -4.49 -0.77
C TYR A 65 -12.68 -2.98 -0.59
N LEU A 66 -11.67 -2.32 -1.13
CA LEU A 66 -11.65 -0.88 -1.27
C LEU A 66 -11.86 -0.52 -2.74
N LEU A 67 -12.98 0.15 -3.00
CA LEU A 67 -13.19 0.89 -4.25
C LEU A 67 -12.25 2.09 -4.22
N SER A 68 -11.18 2.04 -5.01
CA SER A 68 -10.35 3.22 -5.22
C SER A 68 -11.21 4.31 -5.87
N CYS A 69 -11.61 5.33 -5.11
CA CYS A 69 -12.18 6.55 -5.67
C CYS A 69 -11.16 7.19 -6.63
N GLY A 70 -11.43 7.14 -7.93
CA GLY A 70 -11.11 8.23 -8.85
C GLY A 70 -9.68 8.40 -9.40
N LEU A 71 -8.71 7.49 -9.20
CA LEU A 71 -7.33 7.70 -9.72
C LEU A 71 -6.91 6.79 -10.89
N ASN A 72 -7.84 6.06 -11.50
CA ASN A 72 -7.63 5.37 -12.79
C ASN A 72 -7.38 6.30 -14.00
N ARG A 73 -7.00 7.58 -13.79
CA ARG A 73 -6.52 8.47 -14.87
C ARG A 73 -5.02 8.35 -15.16
N PHE A 74 -4.30 7.42 -14.54
CA PHE A 74 -2.91 7.12 -14.90
C PHE A 74 -2.76 5.80 -15.68
N GLY A 75 -3.87 5.11 -15.96
CA GLY A 75 -3.88 4.11 -17.04
C GLY A 75 -3.82 4.87 -18.37
N VAL A 76 -2.72 4.71 -19.10
CA VAL A 76 -2.65 5.09 -20.51
C VAL A 76 -3.87 4.48 -21.19
N SER A 77 -4.66 5.30 -21.88
CA SER A 77 -5.78 4.83 -22.70
C SER A 77 -5.28 3.73 -23.65
N ASP A 78 -5.91 2.55 -23.61
CA ASP A 78 -5.65 1.40 -24.50
C ASP A 78 -5.88 1.68 -26.01
N HIS A 79 -6.15 2.94 -26.39
CA HIS A 79 -6.32 3.35 -27.79
C HIS A 79 -5.06 3.89 -28.47
N THR A 80 -3.86 3.71 -27.90
CA THR A 80 -2.65 3.94 -28.68
C THR A 80 -1.55 3.01 -28.20
N ILE A 81 -1.11 2.08 -29.06
CA ILE A 81 0.12 1.31 -28.87
C ILE A 81 1.27 2.33 -28.79
N ILE A 82 1.70 2.65 -27.58
CA ILE A 82 2.87 3.48 -27.31
C ILE A 82 3.70 2.80 -26.21
N GLU A 83 4.06 1.53 -26.40
CA GLU A 83 5.04 0.89 -25.51
C GLU A 83 6.45 1.48 -25.68
N THR A 84 6.75 2.07 -26.85
CA THR A 84 8.10 2.59 -27.17
C THR A 84 8.31 4.06 -26.78
N HIS A 85 7.41 4.99 -27.13
CA HIS A 85 7.66 6.43 -26.87
C HIS A 85 7.44 6.84 -25.41
N SER A 86 6.56 6.17 -24.66
CA SER A 86 6.35 6.47 -23.23
C SER A 86 7.55 6.09 -22.37
N ASN A 87 8.33 5.08 -22.80
CA ASN A 87 9.57 4.71 -22.13
C ASN A 87 10.69 5.72 -22.41
N MET A 88 10.81 6.23 -23.64
CA MET A 88 11.81 7.26 -23.97
C MET A 88 11.65 8.54 -23.15
N PHE A 89 10.43 9.08 -23.01
CA PHE A 89 10.22 10.30 -22.20
C PHE A 89 10.62 10.08 -20.74
N LEU A 90 10.24 8.95 -20.14
CA LEU A 90 10.58 8.64 -18.75
C LEU A 90 12.08 8.40 -18.57
N GLU A 91 12.74 7.79 -19.54
CA GLU A 91 14.20 7.66 -19.58
C GLU A 91 14.87 9.04 -19.70
N ASP A 92 14.37 9.94 -20.55
CA ASP A 92 14.86 11.31 -20.69
C ASP A 92 14.74 12.08 -19.36
N MET A 93 13.60 11.96 -18.68
CA MET A 93 13.37 12.58 -17.37
C MET A 93 14.28 11.98 -16.29
N THR A 94 14.50 10.66 -16.29
CA THR A 94 15.47 10.00 -15.41
C THR A 94 16.88 10.56 -15.64
N ARG A 95 17.30 10.68 -16.91
CA ARG A 95 18.60 11.25 -17.29
C ARG A 95 18.75 12.70 -16.87
N MET A 96 17.66 13.48 -16.87
CA MET A 96 17.67 14.86 -16.35
C MET A 96 17.85 14.93 -14.83
N PHE A 97 17.32 13.96 -14.07
CA PHE A 97 17.55 13.90 -12.63
C PHE A 97 19.00 13.53 -12.29
N ASP A 98 19.60 12.60 -13.03
CA ASP A 98 20.99 12.18 -12.83
C ASP A 98 22.03 13.21 -13.33
N SER A 99 21.58 14.23 -14.07
CA SER A 99 22.45 15.25 -14.65
C SER A 99 22.36 16.57 -13.87
N PRO A 100 23.49 17.22 -13.55
CA PRO A 100 23.47 18.56 -12.93
C PRO A 100 23.08 19.68 -13.91
N ARG A 101 22.76 19.35 -15.17
CA ARG A 101 22.48 20.33 -16.22
C ARG A 101 21.15 21.00 -15.97
N PHE A 102 21.13 22.33 -16.08
CA PHE A 102 19.93 23.17 -16.00
C PHE A 102 19.21 23.14 -14.64
N CYS A 103 19.80 22.53 -13.60
CA CYS A 103 19.28 22.66 -12.24
C CYS A 103 19.25 24.13 -11.83
N ASP A 104 18.10 24.58 -11.37
CA ASP A 104 17.82 25.97 -11.00
C ASP A 104 17.31 26.09 -9.55
N CYS A 105 17.41 25.00 -8.79
CA CYS A 105 17.14 24.88 -7.36
C CYS A 105 18.01 23.76 -6.75
N ILE A 106 18.29 23.89 -5.45
CA ILE A 106 19.00 22.88 -4.65
C ILE A 106 18.05 22.42 -3.54
N ILE A 107 17.88 21.10 -3.42
CA ILE A 107 17.35 20.49 -2.20
C ILE A 107 18.53 20.11 -1.32
N LYS A 108 18.58 20.68 -0.12
CA LYS A 108 19.60 20.38 0.89
C LYS A 108 19.03 19.41 1.92
N VAL A 109 19.71 18.28 2.10
CA VAL A 109 19.39 17.25 3.09
C VAL A 109 20.59 17.09 4.00
N ARG A 110 20.56 17.73 5.18
CA ARG A 110 21.72 17.81 6.08
C ARG A 110 22.95 18.35 5.34
N ASP A 111 24.01 17.56 5.21
CA ASP A 111 25.27 17.92 4.54
C ASP A 111 25.29 17.57 3.04
N SER A 112 24.19 17.04 2.50
CA SER A 112 24.07 16.66 1.09
C SER A 112 23.22 17.64 0.31
N GLU A 113 23.63 17.92 -0.93
CA GLU A 113 22.91 18.79 -1.85
C GLU A 113 22.49 18.01 -3.09
N ILE A 114 21.27 18.27 -3.56
CA ILE A 114 20.67 17.65 -4.74
C ILE A 114 20.22 18.77 -5.68
N GLY A 115 20.83 18.84 -6.87
CA GLY A 115 20.38 19.75 -7.93
C GLY A 115 19.05 19.27 -8.51
N VAL A 116 18.08 20.18 -8.64
CA VAL A 116 16.72 19.88 -9.11
C VAL A 116 16.16 21.00 -9.97
N HIS A 117 15.06 20.71 -10.68
CA HIS A 117 14.36 21.68 -11.53
C HIS A 117 13.08 22.18 -10.86
N LYS A 118 12.98 23.50 -10.65
CA LYS A 118 11.85 24.16 -9.99
C LYS A 118 10.50 23.79 -10.61
N PHE A 119 10.43 23.82 -11.94
CA PHE A 119 9.19 23.55 -12.66
C PHE A 119 8.67 22.12 -12.41
N ILE A 120 9.57 21.13 -12.32
CA ILE A 120 9.18 19.74 -12.02
C ILE A 120 8.64 19.65 -10.60
N LEU A 121 9.32 20.25 -9.62
CA LEU A 121 8.85 20.22 -8.23
C LEU A 121 7.49 20.91 -8.08
N ALA A 122 7.35 22.13 -8.61
CA ALA A 122 6.13 22.93 -8.52
C ALA A 122 4.93 22.28 -9.20
N SER A 123 5.13 21.62 -10.35
CA SER A 123 4.04 20.95 -11.08
C SER A 123 3.56 19.65 -10.43
N ARG A 124 4.37 19.07 -9.53
CA ARG A 124 4.13 17.72 -8.97
C ARG A 124 3.83 17.75 -7.47
N SER A 125 3.96 18.89 -6.81
CA SER A 125 3.69 19.09 -5.39
C SER A 125 3.25 20.52 -5.12
N GLU A 126 2.05 20.68 -4.58
CA GLU A 126 1.52 21.98 -4.15
C GLU A 126 2.44 22.63 -3.10
N VAL A 127 3.01 21.83 -2.19
CA VAL A 127 3.92 22.31 -1.14
C VAL A 127 5.20 22.88 -1.75
N PHE A 128 5.79 22.20 -2.73
CA PHE A 128 6.94 22.75 -3.44
C PHE A 128 6.57 23.98 -4.26
N CYS A 129 5.40 24.00 -4.90
CA CYS A 129 4.90 25.17 -5.63
C CYS A 129 4.86 26.41 -4.71
N SER A 130 4.12 26.33 -3.59
CA SER A 130 4.02 27.43 -2.64
C SER A 130 5.38 27.83 -2.04
N THR A 131 6.25 26.85 -1.76
CA THR A 131 7.61 27.12 -1.24
C THR A 131 8.44 27.92 -2.25
N LEU A 132 8.37 27.56 -3.53
CA LEU A 132 9.09 28.23 -4.60
C LEU A 132 8.51 29.62 -4.89
N GLU A 133 7.19 29.78 -4.83
CA GLU A 133 6.51 31.07 -4.99
C GLU A 133 6.91 32.06 -3.89
N ASN A 134 6.94 31.61 -2.64
CA ASN A 134 7.41 32.46 -1.52
C ASN A 134 8.86 32.91 -1.74
N LYS A 135 9.72 32.02 -2.26
CA LYS A 135 11.13 32.33 -2.55
C LYS A 135 11.35 33.29 -3.71
N LEU A 136 10.38 33.48 -4.61
CA LEU A 136 10.48 34.52 -5.65
C LEU A 136 10.59 35.92 -5.05
N THR A 137 10.09 36.12 -3.83
CA THR A 137 10.12 37.40 -3.12
C THR A 137 11.38 37.61 -2.29
N GLU A 138 12.17 36.55 -2.07
CA GLU A 138 13.41 36.57 -1.30
C GLU A 138 14.60 36.79 -2.25
N HIS A 139 15.44 37.80 -1.99
CA HIS A 139 16.71 37.94 -2.70
C HIS A 139 17.69 36.84 -2.24
N GLY A 140 17.87 35.78 -3.04
CA GLY A 140 18.79 34.68 -2.68
C GLY A 140 18.81 33.50 -3.66
N SER A 141 19.59 32.48 -3.30
CA SER A 141 19.61 31.19 -4.01
C SER A 141 18.37 30.35 -3.67
N TYR A 142 17.84 29.61 -4.64
CA TYR A 142 16.71 28.69 -4.45
C TYR A 142 17.19 27.42 -3.75
N ILE A 143 17.31 27.47 -2.42
CA ILE A 143 17.66 26.33 -1.57
C ILE A 143 16.43 25.94 -0.74
N ILE A 144 16.02 24.68 -0.84
CA ILE A 144 14.95 24.07 -0.04
C ILE A 144 15.58 23.06 0.92
N GLU A 145 15.41 23.25 2.22
CA GLU A 145 15.95 22.33 3.23
C GLU A 145 14.93 21.24 3.60
N ILE A 146 15.37 19.98 3.58
CA ILE A 146 14.58 18.82 3.98
C ILE A 146 15.39 18.00 4.99
N ASN A 147 15.22 18.30 6.28
CA ASN A 147 16.02 17.69 7.35
C ASN A 147 15.32 16.53 8.09
N ASP A 148 14.00 16.41 7.93
CA ASP A 148 13.18 15.40 8.63
C ASP A 148 13.30 14.00 8.01
N PHE A 149 13.90 13.88 6.83
CA PHE A 149 14.03 12.61 6.10
C PHE A 149 15.49 12.32 5.75
N ARG A 150 15.82 11.04 5.66
CA ARG A 150 17.15 10.59 5.21
C ARG A 150 17.30 10.87 3.71
N LEU A 151 18.55 11.06 3.27
CA LEU A 151 18.89 11.37 1.89
C LEU A 151 18.25 10.42 0.87
N GLU A 152 18.23 9.13 1.18
CA GLU A 152 17.67 8.09 0.32
C GLU A 152 16.17 8.28 0.06
N VAL A 153 15.38 8.55 1.10
CA VAL A 153 13.93 8.80 0.99
C VAL A 153 13.66 10.06 0.15
N VAL A 154 14.46 11.12 0.37
CA VAL A 154 14.32 12.36 -0.40
C VAL A 154 14.67 12.14 -1.87
N LYS A 155 15.75 11.41 -2.17
CA LYS A 155 16.12 11.05 -3.55
C LYS A 155 15.04 10.23 -4.23
N GLU A 156 14.48 9.26 -3.53
CA GLU A 156 13.41 8.41 -4.05
C GLU A 156 12.12 9.20 -4.33
N MET A 157 11.76 10.14 -3.44
CA MET A 157 10.65 11.06 -3.70
C MET A 157 10.92 11.91 -4.94
N ILE A 158 12.12 12.51 -5.08
CA ILE A 158 12.44 13.33 -6.25
C ILE A 158 12.40 12.49 -7.53
N ASN A 159 12.94 11.27 -7.51
CA ASN A 159 12.84 10.33 -8.62
C ASN A 159 11.36 10.09 -9.01
N TYR A 160 10.47 9.90 -8.03
CA TYR A 160 9.04 9.79 -8.28
C TYR A 160 8.42 11.06 -8.89
N LEU A 161 8.84 12.25 -8.47
CA LEU A 161 8.34 13.51 -9.06
C LEU A 161 8.71 13.62 -10.55
N TYR A 162 9.91 13.17 -10.93
CA TYR A 162 10.39 13.20 -12.31
C TYR A 162 9.77 12.12 -13.20
N THR A 163 9.59 10.91 -12.66
CA THR A 163 9.32 9.72 -13.48
C THR A 163 7.96 9.06 -13.18
N GLY A 164 7.33 9.41 -12.08
CA GLY A 164 6.16 8.70 -11.55
C GLY A 164 6.46 7.27 -11.07
N ARG A 165 7.74 6.86 -11.02
CA ARG A 165 8.19 5.53 -10.57
C ARG A 165 8.93 5.64 -9.24
N SER A 166 8.85 4.61 -8.42
CA SER A 166 9.60 4.49 -7.18
C SER A 166 10.13 3.04 -7.06
N PRO A 167 11.33 2.75 -7.61
CA PRO A 167 11.91 1.40 -7.60
C PRO A 167 12.14 0.85 -6.19
N LYS A 168 12.35 1.71 -5.19
CA LYS A 168 12.61 1.33 -3.79
C LYS A 168 11.36 1.39 -2.91
N ILE A 169 10.17 1.47 -3.52
CA ILE A 169 8.93 1.64 -2.78
C ILE A 169 8.71 0.53 -1.75
N ASP A 170 9.07 -0.72 -2.08
CA ASP A 170 8.90 -1.88 -1.19
C ASP A 170 9.80 -1.81 0.05
N GLU A 171 10.96 -1.16 -0.04
CA GLU A 171 11.91 -1.02 1.07
C GLU A 171 11.58 0.18 1.97
N LEU A 172 11.00 1.24 1.38
CA LEU A 172 10.84 2.54 2.03
C LEU A 172 9.37 2.94 2.24
N ALA A 173 8.42 2.02 2.09
CA ALA A 173 7.01 2.35 1.93
C ALA A 173 6.44 3.26 3.03
N PHE A 174 6.78 3.05 4.30
CA PHE A 174 6.33 3.94 5.39
C PHE A 174 6.91 5.36 5.23
N GLU A 175 8.23 5.50 5.07
CA GLU A 175 8.84 6.82 4.87
C GLU A 175 8.35 7.50 3.57
N MET A 176 8.09 6.72 2.51
CA MET A 176 7.55 7.22 1.25
C MET A 176 6.10 7.71 1.40
N PHE A 177 5.29 7.04 2.22
CA PHE A 177 3.97 7.54 2.58
C PHE A 177 4.07 8.86 3.35
N GLU A 178 4.94 8.93 4.37
CA GLU A 178 5.11 10.12 5.20
C GLU A 178 5.61 11.33 4.41
N ILE A 179 6.65 11.15 3.60
CA ILE A 179 7.19 12.24 2.78
C ILE A 179 6.16 12.66 1.71
N GLY A 180 5.45 11.69 1.12
CA GLY A 180 4.35 11.95 0.19
C GLY A 180 3.22 12.76 0.84
N LYS A 181 2.86 12.46 2.10
CA LYS A 181 1.89 13.23 2.89
C LYS A 181 2.39 14.64 3.16
N LYS A 182 3.64 14.79 3.61
CA LYS A 182 4.25 16.09 3.93
C LYS A 182 4.28 17.03 2.72
N TYR A 183 4.62 16.51 1.54
CA TYR A 183 4.70 17.29 0.30
C TYR A 183 3.45 17.20 -0.57
N LYS A 184 2.34 16.66 -0.04
CA LYS A 184 1.05 16.50 -0.76
C LYS A 184 1.18 15.81 -2.13
N VAL A 185 1.98 14.75 -2.19
CA VAL A 185 2.15 13.89 -3.37
C VAL A 185 1.26 12.66 -3.20
N GLU A 186 -0.03 12.80 -3.51
CA GLU A 186 -1.05 11.75 -3.29
C GLU A 186 -0.72 10.44 -4.00
N GLY A 187 -0.23 10.51 -5.24
CA GLY A 187 0.16 9.32 -6.00
C GLY A 187 1.27 8.51 -5.31
N LEU A 188 2.18 9.18 -4.59
CA LEU A 188 3.25 8.54 -3.83
C LEU A 188 2.71 7.82 -2.60
N GLN A 189 1.80 8.46 -1.86
CA GLN A 189 1.09 7.84 -0.74
C GLN A 189 0.32 6.59 -1.19
N LEU A 190 -0.31 6.65 -2.36
CA LEU A 190 -1.08 5.52 -2.91
C LEU A 190 -0.19 4.33 -3.26
N ILE A 191 0.93 4.54 -3.96
CA ILE A 191 1.84 3.43 -4.31
C ILE A 191 2.55 2.85 -3.08
N ALA A 192 2.87 3.69 -2.08
CA ALA A 192 3.41 3.25 -0.81
C ALA A 192 2.42 2.36 -0.05
N THR A 193 1.17 2.81 0.07
CA THR A 193 0.09 2.03 0.69
C THR A 193 -0.13 0.72 -0.07
N GLY A 194 -0.14 0.76 -1.40
CA GLY A 194 -0.31 -0.44 -2.22
C GLY A 194 0.81 -1.46 -2.06
N SER A 195 2.06 -1.00 -1.92
CA SER A 195 3.20 -1.86 -1.62
C SER A 195 3.04 -2.55 -0.25
N LEU A 196 2.69 -1.81 0.80
CA LEU A 196 2.44 -2.34 2.14
C LEU A 196 1.29 -3.37 2.17
N LEU A 197 0.21 -3.10 1.43
CA LEU A 197 -0.90 -4.03 1.34
C LEU A 197 -0.52 -5.32 0.62
N LYS A 198 0.25 -5.22 -0.47
CA LYS A 198 0.70 -6.38 -1.25
C LYS A 198 1.63 -7.29 -0.45
N SER A 199 2.43 -6.73 0.46
CA SER A 199 3.35 -7.50 1.30
C SER A 199 2.72 -7.98 2.61
N LEU A 200 1.45 -7.65 2.89
CA LEU A 200 0.76 -7.98 4.13
C LEU A 200 0.66 -9.50 4.34
N ASN A 201 1.06 -9.96 5.52
CA ASN A 201 1.03 -11.36 5.92
C ASN A 201 0.99 -11.50 7.46
N VAL A 202 0.89 -12.74 7.96
CA VAL A 202 0.79 -13.03 9.40
C VAL A 202 1.98 -12.51 10.21
N GLU A 203 3.18 -12.46 9.62
CA GLU A 203 4.39 -12.04 10.32
C GLU A 203 4.48 -10.53 10.50
N ASN A 204 3.97 -9.74 9.54
CA ASN A 204 4.09 -8.27 9.58
C ASN A 204 2.80 -7.55 9.97
N VAL A 205 1.63 -8.20 9.98
CA VAL A 205 0.33 -7.52 10.17
C VAL A 205 0.24 -6.73 11.48
N CYS A 206 0.77 -7.24 12.59
CA CYS A 206 0.77 -6.50 13.85
C CYS A 206 1.67 -5.26 13.81
N GLU A 207 2.86 -5.38 13.20
CA GLU A 207 3.76 -4.24 13.03
C GLU A 207 3.16 -3.19 12.10
N TYR A 208 2.52 -3.63 11.01
CA TYR A 208 1.86 -2.75 10.06
C TYR A 208 0.65 -2.06 10.69
N LEU A 209 -0.11 -2.75 11.54
CA LEU A 209 -1.20 -2.16 12.30
C LEU A 209 -0.71 -1.05 13.23
N GLU A 210 0.34 -1.31 14.01
CA GLU A 210 0.98 -0.29 14.87
C GLU A 210 1.45 0.92 14.04
N LYS A 211 2.21 0.68 12.97
CA LYS A 211 2.73 1.75 12.12
C LYS A 211 1.62 2.52 11.41
N SER A 212 0.55 1.86 11.01
CA SER A 212 -0.60 2.52 10.39
C SER A 212 -1.28 3.52 11.33
N GLU A 213 -1.30 3.24 12.64
CA GLU A 213 -1.79 4.18 13.65
C GLU A 213 -0.83 5.36 13.81
N ILE A 214 0.47 5.08 13.98
CA ILE A 214 1.52 6.10 14.15
C ILE A 214 1.55 7.10 12.98
N HIS A 215 1.49 6.59 11.75
CA HIS A 215 1.58 7.41 10.53
C HIS A 215 0.21 7.87 10.00
N SER A 216 -0.88 7.44 10.65
CA SER A 216 -2.27 7.67 10.25
C SER A 216 -2.58 7.21 8.81
N ILE A 217 -2.21 5.97 8.49
CA ILE A 217 -2.46 5.32 7.19
C ILE A 217 -3.77 4.53 7.28
N GLY A 218 -4.91 5.22 7.20
CA GLY A 218 -6.23 4.63 7.45
C GLY A 218 -6.54 3.38 6.62
N ILE A 219 -6.24 3.41 5.31
CA ILE A 219 -6.46 2.26 4.43
C ILE A 219 -5.64 1.04 4.90
N LEU A 220 -4.36 1.22 5.25
CA LEU A 220 -3.54 0.12 5.74
C LEU A 220 -4.06 -0.41 7.07
N GLN A 221 -4.48 0.48 7.97
CA GLN A 221 -5.07 0.12 9.25
C GLN A 221 -6.30 -0.77 9.05
N ASP A 222 -7.21 -0.35 8.17
CA ASP A 222 -8.42 -1.07 7.85
C ASP A 222 -8.13 -2.48 7.36
N PHE A 223 -7.23 -2.62 6.38
CA PHE A 223 -6.84 -3.93 5.86
C PHE A 223 -6.12 -4.79 6.91
N CYS A 224 -5.27 -4.21 7.77
CA CYS A 224 -4.62 -4.95 8.85
C CYS A 224 -5.65 -5.51 9.83
N ILE A 225 -6.66 -4.71 10.21
CA ILE A 225 -7.75 -5.15 11.10
C ILE A 225 -8.51 -6.32 10.48
N ARG A 226 -8.94 -6.21 9.21
CA ARG A 226 -9.66 -7.31 8.53
C ARG A 226 -8.78 -8.54 8.32
N TYR A 227 -7.48 -8.36 8.06
CA TYR A 227 -6.54 -9.48 7.96
C TYR A 227 -6.38 -10.21 9.30
N ILE A 228 -6.27 -9.48 10.41
CA ILE A 228 -6.22 -10.07 11.75
C ILE A 228 -7.53 -10.82 12.05
N TYR A 229 -8.68 -10.26 11.70
CA TYR A 229 -9.96 -10.96 11.83
C TYR A 229 -9.95 -12.29 11.06
N PHE A 230 -9.46 -12.30 9.81
CA PHE A 230 -9.39 -13.51 9.00
C PHE A 230 -8.35 -14.54 9.48
N LYS A 231 -7.33 -14.11 10.22
CA LYS A 231 -6.23 -14.95 10.72
C LYS A 231 -6.12 -14.94 12.25
N LEU A 232 -7.26 -14.78 12.93
CA LEU A 232 -7.30 -14.50 14.36
C LEU A 232 -6.55 -15.59 15.15
N ASP A 233 -6.83 -16.86 14.85
CA ASP A 233 -6.24 -18.02 15.53
C ASP A 233 -4.70 -18.10 15.39
N GLU A 234 -4.13 -17.56 14.32
CA GLU A 234 -2.68 -17.51 14.11
C GLU A 234 -2.04 -16.30 14.80
N VAL A 235 -2.76 -15.18 14.85
CA VAL A 235 -2.21 -13.89 15.34
C VAL A 235 -2.30 -13.76 16.86
N VAL A 236 -3.42 -14.18 17.48
CA VAL A 236 -3.71 -13.85 18.90
C VAL A 236 -2.73 -14.43 19.90
N PHE A 237 -2.02 -15.50 19.54
CA PHE A 237 -1.01 -16.12 20.40
C PHE A 237 0.39 -15.52 20.24
N SER A 238 0.60 -14.62 19.27
CA SER A 238 1.90 -14.02 19.00
C SER A 238 2.28 -12.96 20.04
N GLU A 239 3.59 -12.81 20.31
CA GLU A 239 4.10 -11.71 21.16
C GLU A 239 3.83 -10.34 20.55
N LYS A 240 3.80 -10.25 19.22
CA LYS A 240 3.46 -9.03 18.49
C LYS A 240 2.02 -8.59 18.77
N TRP A 241 1.08 -9.53 18.85
CA TRP A 241 -0.30 -9.23 19.24
C TRP A 241 -0.41 -8.73 20.67
N LYS A 242 0.29 -9.36 21.62
CA LYS A 242 0.33 -8.89 23.02
C LYS A 242 0.78 -7.42 23.13
N LYS A 243 1.73 -7.01 22.29
CA LYS A 243 2.14 -5.60 22.19
C LYS A 243 0.97 -4.70 21.77
N ILE A 244 0.20 -5.10 20.75
CA ILE A 244 -0.99 -4.34 20.31
C ILE A 244 -2.00 -4.20 21.44
N VAL A 245 -2.33 -5.29 22.13
CA VAL A 245 -3.29 -5.29 23.25
C VAL A 245 -2.85 -4.34 24.38
N ASN A 246 -1.56 -4.35 24.72
CA ASN A 246 -1.04 -3.59 25.85
C ASN A 246 -0.83 -2.10 25.55
N PHE A 247 -0.40 -1.74 24.34
CA PHE A 247 -0.01 -0.38 23.99
C PHE A 247 -1.01 0.35 23.10
N TYR A 248 -1.87 -0.37 22.39
CA TYR A 248 -2.84 0.18 21.43
C TYR A 248 -4.26 -0.39 21.64
N PRO A 249 -4.87 -0.23 22.83
CA PRO A 249 -6.16 -0.84 23.15
C PRO A 249 -7.32 -0.37 22.25
N LEU A 250 -7.25 0.83 21.67
CA LEU A 250 -8.25 1.30 20.70
C LEU A 250 -8.18 0.55 19.36
N LEU A 251 -7.01 0.00 19.00
CA LEU A 251 -6.91 -0.88 17.83
C LEU A 251 -7.53 -2.26 18.12
N LEU A 252 -7.37 -2.76 19.35
CA LEU A 252 -8.08 -3.96 19.80
C LEU A 252 -9.59 -3.76 19.75
N GLU A 253 -10.11 -2.62 20.22
CA GLU A 253 -11.53 -2.28 20.14
C GLU A 253 -12.03 -2.36 18.69
N LYS A 254 -11.30 -1.78 17.72
CA LYS A 254 -11.66 -1.87 16.31
C LYS A 254 -11.66 -3.30 15.77
N VAL A 255 -10.70 -4.14 16.16
CA VAL A 255 -10.69 -5.57 15.78
C VAL A 255 -11.91 -6.29 16.35
N LEU A 256 -12.27 -6.00 17.61
CA LEU A 256 -13.45 -6.60 18.25
C LEU A 256 -14.76 -6.17 17.58
N MET A 257 -14.87 -4.90 17.17
CA MET A 257 -16.03 -4.40 16.42
C MET A 257 -16.23 -5.17 15.11
N VAL A 258 -15.16 -5.37 14.33
CA VAL A 258 -15.21 -6.19 13.11
C VAL A 258 -15.60 -7.63 13.42
N THR A 259 -15.04 -8.25 14.46
CA THR A 259 -15.41 -9.63 14.84
C THR A 259 -16.88 -9.77 15.29
N ALA A 260 -17.46 -8.68 15.81
CA ALA A 260 -18.85 -8.64 16.24
C ALA A 260 -19.83 -8.30 15.09
N GLY A 261 -19.33 -8.08 13.87
CA GLY A 261 -20.14 -7.62 12.73
C GLY A 261 -20.66 -6.20 12.87
N ILE A 262 -19.96 -5.36 13.65
CA ILE A 262 -20.27 -3.94 13.86
C ILE A 262 -19.24 -3.16 13.02
N ASP A 263 -19.55 -2.92 11.75
CA ASP A 263 -18.74 -2.08 10.85
C ASP A 263 -19.20 -0.61 10.88
#